data_AF-A0A3D4D5P3-F1
#
_entry.id   AF-A0A3D4D5P3-F1
#
_cell.length_a   1.000
_cell.length_b   1.000
_cell.length_c   1.000
_cell.angle_alpha   90.00
_cell.angle_beta   90.00
_cell.angle_gamma   90.00
#
_symmetry.space_group_name_H-M   'P 1'
#
loop_
_entity.id
_entity.type
_entity.pdbx_description
1 polymer ?
#
loop_
_entity_poly.entity_id
_entity_poly.type
_entity_poly.pdbx_seq_one_letter_code
_entity_poly.pdbx_strand_id
1 'polypeptide(L)'
;MKLGKLHEVDIRKVWPHEQYDFSKWLAAEENIQELGNVLNLSLTDIETERLVGSYRCDILCRDEITGKVVLIENQLEQTNHDHLGKILTYASGLDASVVVWVVAAARDEHASAIEWLNKHTDDSISFFLIEIHAYKIGDSEPAPQFKIIEQPNDFAKIVKRISQDKGMNESQGCRLEFWTQFNDILEQRGKPFNKRKATTDHWYSVAVGSSECQISIDLVNKEHKIRVGLWIADNKERFDYMKQHKAEIEAAMGMALSWERLDNKKSSLICTYIKGLDFKNQENYPELMNKSIDLVVKMRDVLKEYVLAEL
;
A
#
# COMPACT_ATOMS: atom_id res chain seq x y z
N MET A 1 -14.89 -16.00 32.64
CA MET A 1 -14.92 -14.85 31.70
C MET A 1 -16.11 -15.06 30.76
N LYS A 2 -16.99 -14.07 30.58
CA LYS A 2 -18.04 -14.11 29.55
C LYS A 2 -17.54 -13.38 28.32
N LEU A 3 -17.61 -14.01 27.15
CA LEU A 3 -17.25 -13.42 25.87
C LEU A 3 -18.52 -12.94 25.16
N GLY A 4 -18.47 -11.75 24.57
CA GLY A 4 -19.54 -11.24 23.72
C GLY A 4 -19.68 -12.05 22.42
N LYS A 5 -20.84 -11.96 21.78
CA LYS A 5 -21.07 -12.56 20.46
C LYS A 5 -21.06 -11.46 19.39
N LEU A 6 -20.44 -11.76 18.27
CA LEU A 6 -20.49 -10.93 17.08
C LEU A 6 -21.87 -11.10 16.43
N HIS A 7 -22.52 -9.99 16.12
CA HIS A 7 -23.79 -9.96 15.41
C HIS A 7 -23.65 -9.14 14.14
N GLU A 8 -23.87 -9.76 12.98
CA GLU A 8 -23.87 -9.06 11.71
C GLU A 8 -25.11 -8.16 11.60
N VAL A 9 -24.89 -6.94 11.12
CA VAL A 9 -25.89 -5.92 10.90
C VAL A 9 -26.07 -5.76 9.40
N ASP A 10 -27.32 -5.64 8.98
CA ASP A 10 -27.65 -5.26 7.61
C ASP A 10 -27.00 -3.91 7.27
N ILE A 11 -26.07 -3.93 6.32
CA ILE A 11 -25.32 -2.75 5.90
C ILE A 11 -26.20 -1.63 5.36
N ARG A 12 -27.41 -1.93 4.84
CA ARG A 12 -28.38 -0.91 4.41
C ARG A 12 -29.00 -0.14 5.57
N LYS A 13 -28.91 -0.65 6.80
CA LYS A 13 -29.29 0.10 8.01
C LYS A 13 -28.17 1.02 8.49
N VAL A 14 -26.93 0.74 8.11
CA VAL A 14 -25.76 1.57 8.41
C VAL A 14 -25.59 2.66 7.35
N TRP A 15 -25.70 2.27 6.07
CA TRP A 15 -25.64 3.14 4.91
C TRP A 15 -26.90 2.94 4.04
N PRO A 16 -27.96 3.73 4.28
CA PRO A 16 -29.20 3.64 3.52
C PRO A 16 -29.01 3.83 2.00
N HIS A 17 -28.17 4.78 1.61
CA HIS A 17 -27.85 5.12 0.23
C HIS A 17 -26.37 4.91 -0.10
N GLU A 18 -26.11 4.15 -1.16
CA GLU A 18 -24.75 3.88 -1.65
C GLU A 18 -23.97 5.16 -1.94
N GLN A 19 -24.53 6.05 -2.77
CA GLN A 19 -23.86 7.27 -3.20
C GLN A 19 -23.67 8.29 -2.06
N TYR A 20 -24.72 8.55 -1.28
CA TYR A 20 -24.74 9.65 -0.32
C TYR A 20 -24.21 9.28 1.07
N ASP A 21 -24.33 8.01 1.45
CA ASP A 21 -23.90 7.53 2.77
C ASP A 21 -22.60 6.72 2.65
N PHE A 22 -22.59 5.65 1.85
CA PHE A 22 -21.44 4.75 1.80
C PHE A 22 -20.24 5.31 1.05
N SER A 23 -20.39 5.81 -0.17
CA SER A 23 -19.28 6.41 -0.92
C SER A 23 -18.68 7.60 -0.17
N LYS A 24 -19.52 8.41 0.48
CA LYS A 24 -19.08 9.51 1.34
C LYS A 24 -18.34 9.04 2.59
N TRP A 25 -18.85 8.00 3.26
CA TRP A 25 -18.19 7.40 4.41
C TRP A 25 -16.84 6.81 4.00
N LEU A 26 -16.80 6.00 2.94
CA LEU A 26 -15.60 5.33 2.46
C LEU A 26 -14.52 6.32 2.02
N ALA A 27 -14.90 7.42 1.37
CA ALA A 27 -13.97 8.46 0.93
C ALA A 27 -13.36 9.30 2.08
N ALA A 28 -13.89 9.19 3.30
CA ALA A 28 -13.27 9.86 4.44
C ALA A 28 -11.91 9.23 4.76
N GLU A 29 -10.94 10.08 5.14
CA GLU A 29 -9.53 9.71 5.33
C GLU A 29 -9.35 8.44 6.17
N GLU A 30 -10.00 8.34 7.33
CA GLU A 30 -9.85 7.18 8.20
C GLU A 30 -10.30 5.86 7.54
N ASN A 31 -11.43 5.90 6.81
CA ASN A 31 -12.06 4.70 6.25
C ASN A 31 -11.37 4.26 4.95
N ILE A 32 -10.92 5.22 4.12
CA ILE A 32 -10.16 4.88 2.91
C ILE A 32 -8.79 4.31 3.28
N GLN A 33 -8.17 4.78 4.37
CA GLN A 33 -6.93 4.19 4.87
C GLN A 33 -7.16 2.78 5.42
N GLU A 34 -8.31 2.50 6.07
CA GLU A 34 -8.67 1.13 6.47
C GLU A 34 -8.76 0.19 5.25
N LEU A 35 -9.44 0.62 4.18
CA LEU A 35 -9.50 -0.13 2.93
C LEU A 35 -8.09 -0.30 2.30
N GLY A 36 -7.31 0.77 2.23
CA GLY A 36 -5.93 0.73 1.73
C GLY A 36 -5.07 -0.27 2.51
N ASN A 37 -5.21 -0.29 3.83
CA ASN A 37 -4.56 -1.25 4.70
C ASN A 37 -4.99 -2.68 4.38
N VAL A 38 -6.26 -2.95 4.14
CA VAL A 38 -6.71 -4.30 3.72
C VAL A 38 -6.08 -4.70 2.38
N LEU A 39 -5.97 -3.75 1.44
CA LEU A 39 -5.45 -3.98 0.09
C LEU A 39 -3.92 -3.96 -0.03
N ASN A 40 -3.21 -3.52 1.02
CA ASN A 40 -1.77 -3.21 0.97
C ASN A 40 -1.43 -2.03 0.03
N LEU A 41 -2.34 -1.07 -0.09
CA LEU A 41 -2.19 0.15 -0.88
C LEU A 41 -2.16 1.37 0.03
N SER A 42 -1.36 2.38 -0.34
CA SER A 42 -1.33 3.65 0.39
C SER A 42 -2.13 4.67 -0.41
N LEU A 43 -3.43 4.76 -0.12
CA LEU A 43 -4.38 5.51 -0.95
C LEU A 43 -4.32 7.00 -0.60
N THR A 44 -4.16 7.84 -1.63
CA THR A 44 -4.05 9.31 -1.55
C THR A 44 -4.79 9.95 -2.73
N ASP A 45 -4.90 11.28 -2.75
CA ASP A 45 -5.57 12.05 -3.82
C ASP A 45 -7.02 11.58 -4.09
N ILE A 46 -7.83 11.50 -3.03
CA ILE A 46 -9.19 10.96 -3.10
C ILE A 46 -10.12 11.94 -3.82
N GLU A 47 -10.66 11.51 -4.96
CA GLU A 47 -11.71 12.19 -5.72
C GLU A 47 -12.98 11.34 -5.71
N THR A 48 -14.13 11.95 -5.45
CA THR A 48 -15.44 11.28 -5.53
C THR A 48 -16.20 11.72 -6.78
N GLU A 49 -17.07 10.85 -7.32
CA GLU A 49 -18.02 11.20 -8.38
C GLU A 49 -17.37 11.70 -9.69
N ARG A 50 -16.22 11.13 -10.05
CA ARG A 50 -15.45 11.56 -11.23
C ARG A 50 -16.14 11.13 -12.52
N LEU A 51 -16.31 12.07 -13.45
CA LEU A 51 -16.93 11.82 -14.75
C LEU A 51 -16.05 10.95 -15.66
N VAL A 52 -16.67 9.93 -16.28
CA VAL A 52 -16.11 9.08 -17.33
C VAL A 52 -17.08 9.09 -18.52
N GLY A 53 -16.87 10.01 -19.45
CA GLY A 53 -17.85 10.26 -20.51
C GLY A 53 -19.20 10.69 -19.92
N SER A 54 -20.24 9.87 -20.12
CA SER A 54 -21.58 10.10 -19.55
C SER A 54 -21.80 9.47 -18.18
N TYR A 55 -20.84 8.71 -17.67
CA TYR A 55 -20.95 7.98 -16.41
C TYR A 55 -20.13 8.64 -15.29
N ARG A 56 -20.32 8.17 -14.06
CA ARG A 56 -19.55 8.60 -12.88
C ARG A 56 -19.01 7.39 -12.18
N CYS A 57 -17.71 7.43 -11.89
CA CYS A 57 -17.05 6.49 -11.01
C CYS A 57 -17.21 7.01 -9.57
N ASP A 58 -17.41 6.09 -8.62
CA ASP A 58 -17.66 6.46 -7.23
C ASP A 58 -16.46 7.14 -6.59
N ILE A 59 -15.30 6.47 -6.58
CA ILE A 59 -14.06 6.99 -6.00
C ILE A 59 -12.88 6.70 -6.92
N LEU A 60 -12.08 7.72 -7.19
CA LEU A 60 -10.78 7.61 -7.82
C LEU A 60 -9.70 8.10 -6.86
N CYS A 61 -8.60 7.37 -6.75
CA CYS A 61 -7.47 7.73 -5.91
C CYS A 61 -6.15 7.22 -6.52
N ARG A 62 -5.05 7.40 -5.79
CA ARG A 62 -3.71 6.95 -6.20
C ARG A 62 -3.00 6.16 -5.10
N ASP A 63 -2.23 5.15 -5.49
CA ASP A 63 -1.23 4.55 -4.59
C ASP A 63 -0.03 5.51 -4.48
N GLU A 64 0.19 6.10 -3.31
CA GLU A 64 1.23 7.10 -3.01
C GLU A 64 2.60 6.70 -3.54
N ILE A 65 2.95 5.41 -3.40
CA ILE A 65 4.27 4.88 -3.73
C ILE A 65 4.48 4.68 -5.23
N THR A 66 3.46 4.23 -5.95
CA THR A 66 3.60 3.92 -7.40
C THR A 66 2.98 4.96 -8.31
N GLY A 67 2.19 5.87 -7.78
CA GLY A 67 1.37 6.82 -8.55
C GLY A 67 0.24 6.16 -9.35
N LYS A 68 0.08 4.83 -9.24
CA LYS A 68 -0.94 4.06 -9.95
C LYS A 68 -2.33 4.58 -9.61
N VAL A 69 -3.15 4.77 -10.65
CA VAL A 69 -4.55 5.16 -10.51
C VAL A 69 -5.34 3.97 -9.98
N VAL A 70 -6.07 4.20 -8.89
CA VAL A 70 -6.91 3.23 -8.19
C VAL A 70 -8.36 3.67 -8.34
N LEU A 71 -9.13 2.88 -9.08
CA LEU A 71 -10.57 3.00 -9.26
C LEU A 71 -11.28 2.15 -8.20
N ILE A 72 -12.23 2.74 -7.47
CA ILE A 72 -13.08 2.03 -6.51
C ILE A 72 -14.53 2.25 -6.92
N GLU A 73 -15.25 1.15 -7.13
CA GLU A 73 -16.69 1.12 -7.42
C GLU A 73 -17.41 0.39 -6.29
N ASN A 74 -18.44 1.03 -5.76
CA ASN A 74 -19.24 0.53 -4.66
C ASN A 74 -20.54 -0.08 -5.19
N GLN A 75 -20.99 -1.15 -4.54
CA GLN A 75 -22.27 -1.76 -4.82
C GLN A 75 -22.86 -2.35 -3.53
N LEU A 76 -23.74 -1.64 -2.82
CA LEU A 76 -24.41 -2.13 -1.60
C LEU A 76 -25.52 -3.15 -1.87
N GLU A 77 -25.28 -4.02 -2.84
CA GLU A 77 -26.11 -5.11 -3.33
C GLU A 77 -25.22 -6.31 -3.68
N GLN A 78 -25.86 -7.42 -4.04
CA GLN A 78 -25.16 -8.54 -4.63
C GLN A 78 -24.60 -8.16 -6.01
N THR A 79 -23.38 -8.62 -6.33
CA THR A 79 -22.73 -8.35 -7.61
C THR A 79 -23.62 -8.65 -8.82
N ASN A 80 -23.59 -7.78 -9.82
CA ASN A 80 -24.34 -7.94 -11.06
C ASN A 80 -23.50 -7.60 -12.32
N HIS A 81 -24.01 -8.00 -13.50
CA HIS A 81 -23.30 -7.79 -14.77
C HIS A 81 -23.18 -6.31 -15.16
N ASP A 82 -24.11 -5.45 -14.72
CA ASP A 82 -24.08 -4.01 -15.00
C ASP A 82 -22.83 -3.37 -14.39
N HIS A 83 -22.62 -3.59 -13.08
CA HIS A 83 -21.44 -3.07 -12.39
C HIS A 83 -20.14 -3.69 -12.91
N LEU A 84 -20.12 -4.99 -13.23
CA LEU A 84 -18.95 -5.60 -13.87
C LEU A 84 -18.59 -4.92 -15.21
N GLY A 85 -19.58 -4.57 -16.03
CA GLY A 85 -19.37 -3.82 -17.27
C GLY A 85 -18.87 -2.40 -17.01
N LYS A 86 -19.45 -1.72 -16.02
CA LYS A 86 -19.05 -0.36 -15.59
C LYS A 86 -17.60 -0.32 -15.14
N ILE A 87 -17.16 -1.19 -14.23
CA ILE A 87 -15.79 -1.16 -13.71
C ILE A 87 -14.75 -1.35 -14.82
N LEU A 88 -15.02 -2.20 -15.82
CA LEU A 88 -14.14 -2.39 -16.98
C LEU A 88 -14.11 -1.13 -17.87
N THR A 89 -15.28 -0.52 -18.10
CA THR A 89 -15.40 0.72 -18.88
C THR A 89 -14.68 1.88 -18.20
N TYR A 90 -14.85 2.03 -16.89
CA TYR A 90 -14.23 3.09 -16.10
C TYR A 90 -12.73 2.90 -16.01
N ALA A 91 -12.27 1.66 -15.77
CA ALA A 91 -10.84 1.36 -15.74
C ALA A 91 -10.17 1.73 -17.06
N SER A 92 -10.79 1.40 -18.20
CA SER A 92 -10.27 1.79 -19.51
C SER A 92 -10.31 3.30 -19.75
N GLY A 93 -11.37 3.99 -19.34
CA GLY A 93 -11.54 5.43 -19.57
C GLY A 93 -10.68 6.33 -18.66
N LEU A 94 -10.29 5.82 -17.49
CA LEU A 94 -9.50 6.52 -16.48
C LEU A 94 -8.04 6.05 -16.41
N ASP A 95 -7.63 5.11 -17.29
CA ASP A 95 -6.31 4.48 -17.27
C ASP A 95 -5.97 3.88 -15.88
N ALA A 96 -6.96 3.21 -15.27
CA ALA A 96 -6.83 2.65 -13.94
C ALA A 96 -5.89 1.44 -13.95
N SER A 97 -4.92 1.44 -13.05
CA SER A 97 -3.99 0.33 -12.83
C SER A 97 -4.47 -0.61 -11.71
N VAL A 98 -5.39 -0.16 -10.87
CA VAL A 98 -6.02 -0.97 -9.84
C VAL A 98 -7.52 -0.70 -9.87
N VAL A 99 -8.31 -1.76 -9.83
CA VAL A 99 -9.77 -1.72 -9.79
C VAL A 99 -10.22 -2.44 -8.54
N VAL A 100 -11.02 -1.79 -7.70
CA VAL A 100 -11.57 -2.33 -6.46
C VAL A 100 -13.09 -2.29 -6.56
N TRP A 101 -13.73 -3.45 -6.49
CA TRP A 101 -15.17 -3.57 -6.47
C TRP A 101 -15.62 -3.97 -5.07
N VAL A 102 -16.26 -3.03 -4.36
CA VAL A 102 -16.73 -3.22 -2.98
C VAL A 102 -18.23 -3.52 -3.01
N VAL A 103 -18.63 -4.71 -2.55
CA VAL A 103 -19.99 -5.22 -2.69
C VAL A 103 -20.61 -5.68 -1.37
N ALA A 104 -21.94 -5.76 -1.30
CA ALA A 104 -22.61 -6.38 -0.14
C ALA A 104 -22.43 -7.91 -0.13
N ALA A 105 -22.45 -8.53 -1.32
CA ALA A 105 -22.27 -9.97 -1.49
C ALA A 105 -21.72 -10.29 -2.87
N ALA A 106 -20.68 -11.12 -2.94
CA ALA A 106 -20.12 -11.60 -4.18
C ALA A 106 -20.84 -12.88 -4.64
N ARG A 107 -21.31 -12.90 -5.89
CA ARG A 107 -21.65 -14.15 -6.59
C ARG A 107 -20.39 -14.90 -6.99
N ASP A 108 -20.43 -16.23 -6.89
CA ASP A 108 -19.34 -17.12 -7.29
C ASP A 108 -18.91 -16.89 -8.75
N GLU A 109 -19.86 -16.64 -9.65
CA GLU A 109 -19.56 -16.38 -11.07
C GLU A 109 -18.78 -15.08 -11.28
N HIS A 110 -19.08 -14.04 -10.50
CA HIS A 110 -18.36 -12.77 -10.57
C HIS A 110 -17.00 -12.86 -9.88
N ALA A 111 -16.89 -13.58 -8.76
CA ALA A 111 -15.59 -13.89 -8.16
C ALA A 111 -14.69 -14.64 -9.17
N SER A 112 -15.22 -15.69 -9.82
CA SER A 112 -14.49 -16.41 -10.86
C SER A 112 -14.10 -15.53 -12.06
N ALA A 113 -14.95 -14.57 -12.46
CA ALA A 113 -14.61 -13.62 -13.52
C ALA A 113 -13.46 -12.69 -13.12
N ILE A 114 -13.45 -12.17 -11.88
CA ILE A 114 -12.36 -11.34 -11.35
C ILE A 114 -11.06 -12.16 -11.24
N GLU A 115 -11.14 -13.41 -10.77
CA GLU A 115 -10.00 -14.33 -10.75
C GLU A 115 -9.45 -14.56 -12.16
N TRP A 116 -10.33 -14.78 -13.13
CA TRP A 116 -9.96 -14.96 -14.54
C TRP A 116 -9.26 -13.72 -15.10
N LEU A 117 -9.77 -12.52 -14.83
CA LEU A 117 -9.12 -11.26 -15.23
C LEU A 117 -7.71 -11.16 -14.66
N ASN A 118 -7.55 -11.38 -13.35
CA ASN A 118 -6.25 -11.34 -12.68
C ASN A 118 -5.24 -12.37 -13.23
N LYS A 119 -5.70 -13.52 -13.75
CA LYS A 119 -4.86 -14.55 -14.37
C LYS A 119 -4.41 -14.21 -15.80
N HIS A 120 -5.23 -13.44 -16.52
CA HIS A 120 -5.07 -13.16 -17.95
C HIS A 120 -4.61 -11.73 -18.26
N THR A 121 -4.52 -10.86 -17.26
CA THR A 121 -3.87 -9.55 -17.37
C THR A 121 -2.41 -9.62 -16.91
N ASP A 122 -1.61 -8.64 -17.33
CA ASP A 122 -0.23 -8.49 -16.87
C ASP A 122 -0.15 -7.82 -15.47
N ASP A 123 1.03 -7.36 -15.06
CA ASP A 123 1.23 -6.67 -13.77
C ASP A 123 0.84 -5.18 -13.81
N SER A 124 0.39 -4.66 -14.95
CA SER A 124 -0.03 -3.25 -15.06
C SER A 124 -1.38 -3.02 -14.40
N ILE A 125 -2.31 -3.98 -14.54
CA ILE A 125 -3.67 -3.92 -14.00
C ILE A 125 -3.95 -5.01 -12.97
N SER A 126 -4.69 -4.64 -11.92
CA SER A 126 -5.04 -5.51 -10.80
C SER A 126 -6.48 -5.31 -10.40
N PHE A 127 -7.20 -6.40 -10.16
CA PHE A 127 -8.60 -6.38 -9.75
C PHE A 127 -8.77 -6.94 -8.34
N PHE A 128 -9.56 -6.25 -7.52
CA PHE A 128 -9.98 -6.68 -6.20
C PHE A 128 -11.50 -6.77 -6.15
N LEU A 129 -12.03 -7.82 -5.52
CA LEU A 129 -13.43 -7.97 -5.16
C LEU A 129 -13.51 -8.12 -3.65
N ILE A 130 -14.28 -7.25 -3.01
CA ILE A 130 -14.34 -7.13 -1.55
C ILE A 130 -15.79 -7.13 -1.11
N GLU A 131 -16.12 -7.93 -0.12
CA GLU A 131 -17.39 -7.80 0.60
C GLU A 131 -17.25 -6.81 1.76
N ILE A 132 -18.18 -5.86 1.87
CA ILE A 132 -18.32 -5.01 3.04
C ILE A 132 -19.39 -5.59 3.98
N HIS A 133 -18.99 -5.82 5.23
CA HIS A 133 -19.88 -6.26 6.30
C HIS A 133 -19.91 -5.21 7.42
N ALA A 134 -20.91 -5.28 8.28
CA ALA A 134 -20.98 -4.50 9.51
C ALA A 134 -21.35 -5.40 10.69
N TYR A 135 -20.67 -5.25 11.84
CA TYR A 135 -20.85 -6.10 13.00
C TYR A 135 -21.02 -5.32 14.30
N LYS A 136 -21.72 -5.89 15.27
CA LYS A 136 -21.85 -5.35 16.63
C LYS A 136 -21.50 -6.39 17.70
N ILE A 137 -21.05 -5.91 18.85
CA ILE A 137 -20.91 -6.71 20.08
C ILE A 137 -21.72 -6.01 21.17
N GLY A 138 -22.82 -6.64 21.62
CA GLY A 138 -23.75 -6.00 22.54
C GLY A 138 -24.35 -4.73 21.94
N ASP A 139 -24.32 -3.63 22.68
CA ASP A 139 -24.87 -2.33 22.28
C ASP A 139 -23.83 -1.40 21.62
N SER A 140 -22.76 -1.96 21.06
CA SER A 140 -21.74 -1.17 20.36
C SER A 140 -22.31 -0.49 19.10
N GLU A 141 -21.60 0.53 18.64
CA GLU A 141 -21.76 1.00 17.26
C GLU A 141 -21.37 -0.11 16.27
N PRO A 142 -21.95 -0.13 15.05
CA PRO A 142 -21.55 -1.07 14.02
C PRO A 142 -20.09 -0.83 13.61
N ALA A 143 -19.29 -1.88 13.60
CA ALA A 143 -17.93 -1.89 13.09
C ALA A 143 -17.92 -2.43 11.65
N PRO A 144 -17.40 -1.69 10.67
CA PRO A 144 -17.24 -2.18 9.30
C PRO A 144 -16.18 -3.29 9.26
N GLN A 145 -16.29 -4.18 8.28
CA GLN A 145 -15.25 -5.14 7.96
C GLN A 145 -15.19 -5.35 6.46
N PHE A 146 -14.04 -5.06 5.87
CA PHE A 146 -13.72 -5.42 4.49
C PHE A 146 -13.19 -6.85 4.44
N LYS A 147 -13.85 -7.70 3.65
CA LYS A 147 -13.48 -9.10 3.44
C LYS A 147 -13.07 -9.28 1.99
N ILE A 148 -11.81 -9.62 1.75
CA ILE A 148 -11.31 -9.90 0.41
C ILE A 148 -11.92 -11.22 -0.08
N ILE A 149 -12.61 -11.15 -1.22
CA ILE A 149 -13.11 -12.32 -1.95
C ILE A 149 -12.15 -12.69 -3.06
N GLU A 150 -11.70 -11.70 -3.85
CA GLU A 150 -10.68 -11.89 -4.88
C GLU A 150 -9.64 -10.78 -4.82
N GLN A 151 -8.39 -11.14 -5.10
CA GLN A 151 -7.26 -10.23 -5.18
C GLN A 151 -6.23 -10.74 -6.21
N PRO A 152 -5.30 -9.89 -6.68
CA PRO A 152 -4.25 -10.31 -7.59
C PRO A 152 -3.38 -11.41 -6.99
N ASN A 153 -3.15 -12.49 -7.76
CA ASN A 153 -2.24 -13.56 -7.35
C ASN A 153 -0.79 -13.21 -7.73
N ASP A 154 -0.09 -12.55 -6.82
CA ASP A 154 1.28 -12.10 -7.04
C ASP A 154 2.27 -13.25 -7.27
N PHE A 155 2.07 -14.39 -6.61
CA PHE A 155 2.96 -15.55 -6.73
C PHE A 155 2.93 -16.14 -8.15
N ALA A 156 1.75 -16.33 -8.73
CA ALA A 156 1.61 -16.82 -10.10
C ALA A 156 2.25 -15.87 -11.12
N LYS A 157 2.15 -14.55 -10.90
CA LYS A 157 2.78 -13.54 -11.76
C LYS A 157 4.32 -13.52 -11.60
N ILE A 158 4.83 -13.71 -10.38
CA ILE A 158 6.28 -13.83 -10.12
C ILE A 158 6.86 -15.08 -10.81
N VAL A 159 6.20 -16.24 -10.70
CA VAL A 159 6.64 -17.47 -11.37
C VAL A 159 6.63 -17.30 -12.89
N LYS A 160 5.61 -16.65 -13.47
CA LYS A 160 5.59 -16.30 -14.90
C LYS A 160 6.80 -15.42 -15.28
N ARG A 161 7.11 -14.36 -14.51
CA ARG A 161 8.31 -13.54 -14.74
C ARG A 161 9.60 -14.34 -14.68
N ILE A 162 9.80 -15.15 -13.65
CA ILE A 162 10.99 -16.00 -13.49
C ILE A 162 11.12 -16.97 -14.67
N SER A 163 10.01 -17.54 -15.15
CA SER A 163 10.02 -18.48 -16.28
C SER A 163 10.28 -17.81 -17.63
N GLN A 164 9.94 -16.52 -17.78
CA GLN A 164 10.13 -15.75 -19.02
C GLN A 164 11.49 -15.04 -19.07
N ASP A 165 12.06 -14.69 -17.93
CA ASP A 165 13.32 -13.96 -17.82
C ASP A 165 14.51 -14.92 -17.67
N LYS A 166 15.00 -15.44 -18.80
CA LYS A 166 16.22 -16.30 -18.87
C LYS A 166 17.51 -15.58 -18.47
N GLY A 167 17.45 -14.31 -18.06
CA GLY A 167 18.60 -13.46 -17.70
C GLY A 167 18.72 -13.12 -16.21
N MET A 168 17.89 -13.69 -15.33
CA MET A 168 17.90 -13.33 -13.91
C MET A 168 19.27 -13.64 -13.27
N ASN A 169 19.97 -12.61 -12.80
CA ASN A 169 21.27 -12.77 -12.17
C ASN A 169 21.12 -13.14 -10.68
N GLU A 170 22.15 -13.75 -10.10
CA GLU A 170 22.18 -14.22 -8.70
C GLU A 170 21.73 -13.12 -7.70
N SER A 171 22.10 -11.86 -7.94
CA SER A 171 21.74 -10.75 -7.07
C SER A 171 20.24 -10.41 -7.09
N GLN A 172 19.56 -10.60 -8.22
CA GLN A 172 18.11 -10.42 -8.33
C GLN A 172 17.35 -11.49 -7.56
N GLY A 173 17.82 -12.75 -7.63
CA GLY A 173 17.27 -13.85 -6.82
C GLY A 173 17.39 -13.59 -5.32
N CYS A 174 18.56 -13.16 -4.86
CA CYS A 174 18.79 -12.85 -3.45
C CYS A 174 17.90 -11.70 -2.93
N ARG A 175 17.63 -10.69 -3.75
CA ARG A 175 16.71 -9.59 -3.39
C ARG A 175 15.28 -10.08 -3.26
N LEU A 176 14.82 -10.88 -4.22
CA LEU A 176 13.47 -11.45 -4.18
C LEU A 176 13.27 -12.31 -2.94
N GLU A 177 14.27 -13.14 -2.60
CA GLU A 177 14.30 -13.93 -1.36
C GLU A 177 14.26 -13.04 -0.12
N PHE A 178 15.12 -12.02 -0.05
CA PHE A 178 15.15 -11.08 1.08
C PHE A 178 13.79 -10.40 1.28
N TRP A 179 13.18 -9.86 0.21
CA TRP A 179 11.89 -9.18 0.31
C TRP A 179 10.73 -10.11 0.64
N THR A 180 10.81 -11.37 0.20
CA THR A 180 9.82 -12.40 0.58
C THR A 180 9.87 -12.65 2.08
N GLN A 181 11.05 -12.95 2.62
CA GLN A 181 11.23 -13.15 4.06
C GLN A 181 10.93 -11.89 4.88
N PHE A 182 11.27 -10.71 4.35
CA PHE A 182 10.96 -9.43 4.98
C PHE A 182 9.44 -9.23 5.13
N ASN A 183 8.66 -9.56 4.09
CA ASN A 183 7.21 -9.50 4.15
C ASN A 183 6.62 -10.47 5.17
N ASP A 184 7.17 -11.69 5.30
CA ASP A 184 6.72 -12.66 6.31
C ASP A 184 6.93 -12.12 7.73
N ILE A 185 8.10 -11.52 8.00
CA ILE A 185 8.38 -10.89 9.30
C ILE A 185 7.46 -9.67 9.52
N LEU A 186 7.23 -8.87 8.49
CA LEU A 186 6.33 -7.71 8.57
C LEU A 186 4.91 -8.13 8.95
N GLU A 187 4.39 -9.21 8.38
CA GLU A 187 3.09 -9.79 8.72
C GLU A 187 3.04 -10.34 10.15
N GLN A 188 4.07 -11.10 10.56
CA GLN A 188 4.17 -11.62 11.93
C GLN A 188 4.19 -10.50 12.99
N ARG A 189 4.67 -9.31 12.61
CA ARG A 189 4.69 -8.11 13.46
C ARG A 189 3.39 -7.32 13.43
N GLY A 190 2.32 -7.84 12.83
CA GLY A 190 1.04 -7.16 12.75
C GLY A 190 1.00 -6.04 11.71
N LYS A 191 1.93 -6.06 10.73
CA LYS A 191 1.93 -5.15 9.58
C LYS A 191 1.93 -3.65 9.97
N PRO A 192 3.02 -3.16 10.60
CA PRO A 192 3.14 -1.76 11.00
C PRO A 192 3.12 -0.75 9.82
N PHE A 193 3.24 -1.24 8.58
CA PHE A 193 3.01 -0.51 7.34
C PHE A 193 2.60 -1.48 6.22
N ASN A 194 2.05 -0.95 5.13
CA ASN A 194 1.61 -1.76 3.99
C ASN A 194 2.76 -2.52 3.34
N LYS A 195 2.61 -3.85 3.24
CA LYS A 195 3.57 -4.67 2.51
C LYS A 195 3.51 -4.35 1.02
N ARG A 196 4.65 -4.49 0.35
CA ARG A 196 4.78 -4.40 -1.10
C ARG A 196 5.02 -5.78 -1.66
N LYS A 197 4.66 -5.96 -2.93
CA LYS A 197 5.06 -7.13 -3.71
C LYS A 197 6.59 -7.26 -3.67
N ALA A 198 7.10 -8.44 -3.36
CA ALA A 198 8.52 -8.71 -3.45
C ALA A 198 8.96 -8.61 -4.92
N THR A 199 10.03 -7.84 -5.19
CA THR A 199 10.56 -7.63 -6.54
C THR A 199 12.06 -7.95 -6.58
N THR A 200 12.66 -7.79 -7.76
CA THR A 200 14.12 -7.90 -7.95
C THR A 200 14.85 -6.57 -7.73
N ASP A 201 14.11 -5.53 -7.33
CA ASP A 201 14.67 -4.22 -7.04
C ASP A 201 15.51 -4.26 -5.76
N HIS A 202 16.51 -3.39 -5.69
CA HIS A 202 17.35 -3.28 -4.51
C HIS A 202 16.73 -2.40 -3.42
N TRP A 203 15.55 -1.84 -3.64
CA TRP A 203 14.87 -0.96 -2.70
C TRP A 203 13.48 -1.48 -2.38
N TYR A 204 12.97 -1.06 -1.23
CA TYR A 204 11.60 -1.28 -0.77
C TYR A 204 11.06 0.03 -0.22
N SER A 205 9.99 0.54 -0.83
CA SER A 205 9.39 1.83 -0.50
C SER A 205 8.25 1.72 0.50
N VAL A 206 8.18 2.66 1.43
CA VAL A 206 7.14 2.78 2.46
C VAL A 206 6.58 4.19 2.45
N ALA A 207 5.25 4.28 2.38
CA ALA A 207 4.50 5.54 2.34
C ALA A 207 4.64 6.31 3.67
N VAL A 208 4.63 7.63 3.57
CA VAL A 208 4.72 8.55 4.71
C VAL A 208 3.58 9.58 4.73
N GLY A 209 2.63 9.49 3.81
CA GLY A 209 1.49 10.40 3.69
C GLY A 209 1.78 11.62 2.81
N SER A 210 2.78 11.54 1.94
CA SER A 210 3.13 12.62 1.00
C SER A 210 3.64 12.03 -0.30
N SER A 211 3.10 12.48 -1.44
CA SER A 211 3.59 12.04 -2.76
C SER A 211 5.01 12.51 -3.08
N GLU A 212 5.56 13.46 -2.31
CA GLU A 212 6.90 14.00 -2.51
C GLU A 212 7.98 13.23 -1.73
N CYS A 213 7.57 12.44 -0.74
CA CYS A 213 8.46 11.80 0.22
C CYS A 213 8.12 10.31 0.38
N GLN A 214 9.11 9.46 0.61
CA GLN A 214 8.91 8.06 0.97
C GLN A 214 10.09 7.56 1.78
N ILE A 215 9.87 6.59 2.67
CA ILE A 215 10.99 5.89 3.30
C ILE A 215 11.43 4.75 2.38
N SER A 216 12.71 4.72 2.02
CA SER A 216 13.31 3.62 1.26
C SER A 216 14.17 2.74 2.18
N ILE A 217 14.06 1.43 2.00
CA ILE A 217 14.98 0.42 2.51
C ILE A 217 15.82 -0.09 1.33
N ASP A 218 17.09 0.26 1.24
CA ASP A 218 17.96 -0.13 0.13
C ASP A 218 18.99 -1.19 0.54
N LEU A 219 19.04 -2.30 -0.19
CA LEU A 219 20.02 -3.37 -0.07
C LEU A 219 21.32 -3.00 -0.81
N VAL A 220 22.31 -2.51 -0.08
CA VAL A 220 23.62 -2.09 -0.62
C VAL A 220 24.66 -3.19 -0.38
N ASN A 221 24.46 -4.35 -1.02
CA ASN A 221 25.24 -5.57 -0.76
C ASN A 221 26.76 -5.38 -0.98
N LYS A 222 27.18 -4.56 -1.95
CA LYS A 222 28.62 -4.28 -2.19
C LYS A 222 29.33 -3.66 -0.98
N GLU A 223 28.58 -2.98 -0.12
CA GLU A 223 29.08 -2.34 1.10
C GLU A 223 28.62 -3.07 2.37
N HIS A 224 28.02 -4.25 2.22
CA HIS A 224 27.49 -5.06 3.31
C HIS A 224 26.58 -4.28 4.27
N LYS A 225 25.70 -3.44 3.72
CA LYS A 225 24.79 -2.59 4.51
C LYS A 225 23.41 -2.46 3.90
N ILE A 226 22.42 -2.20 4.75
CA ILE A 226 21.08 -1.76 4.39
C ILE A 226 21.01 -0.26 4.70
N ARG A 227 20.58 0.54 3.73
CA ARG A 227 20.28 1.97 3.96
C ARG A 227 18.81 2.11 4.26
N VAL A 228 18.45 2.82 5.32
CA VAL A 228 17.07 3.16 5.64
C VAL A 228 16.98 4.68 5.72
N GLY A 229 16.11 5.29 4.93
CA GLY A 229 16.07 6.75 4.87
C GLY A 229 14.86 7.33 4.18
N LEU A 230 14.54 8.58 4.51
CA LEU A 230 13.57 9.39 3.81
C LEU A 230 14.17 9.88 2.49
N TRP A 231 13.60 9.38 1.39
CA TRP A 231 13.85 9.87 0.05
C TRP A 231 12.86 10.99 -0.28
N ILE A 232 13.40 12.13 -0.71
CA ILE A 232 12.62 13.32 -1.09
C ILE A 232 12.80 13.52 -2.58
N ALA A 233 11.71 13.58 -3.35
CA ALA A 233 11.72 13.36 -4.79
C ALA A 233 12.34 14.48 -5.62
N ASP A 234 11.66 15.62 -5.70
CA ASP A 234 12.07 16.81 -6.46
C ASP A 234 11.75 18.07 -5.64
N ASN A 235 11.91 17.98 -4.32
CA ASN A 235 11.62 19.06 -3.39
C ASN A 235 12.85 19.37 -2.51
N LYS A 236 13.71 20.27 -2.98
CA LYS A 236 14.90 20.70 -2.22
C LYS A 236 14.54 21.59 -1.04
N GLU A 237 13.48 22.38 -1.15
CA GLU A 237 13.00 23.25 -0.07
C GLU A 237 12.58 22.42 1.15
N ARG A 238 11.88 21.30 0.93
CA ARG A 238 11.57 20.32 1.97
C ARG A 238 12.81 19.79 2.67
N PHE A 239 13.84 19.40 1.90
CA PHE A 239 15.10 18.96 2.50
C PHE A 239 15.75 20.07 3.34
N ASP A 240 15.81 21.29 2.81
CA ASP A 240 16.44 22.43 3.47
C ASP A 240 15.67 22.83 4.75
N TYR A 241 14.34 22.76 4.74
CA TYR A 241 13.49 22.90 5.92
C TYR A 241 13.81 21.83 6.98
N MET A 242 13.76 20.54 6.62
CA MET A 242 14.09 19.46 7.56
C MET A 242 15.52 19.59 8.10
N LYS A 243 16.44 20.09 7.29
CA LYS A 243 17.84 20.31 7.69
C LYS A 243 17.98 21.39 8.75
N GLN A 244 17.12 22.42 8.75
CA GLN A 244 17.08 23.43 9.81
C GLN A 244 16.69 22.81 11.17
N HIS A 245 15.83 21.79 11.14
CA HIS A 245 15.41 21.01 12.31
C HIS A 245 16.31 19.80 12.62
N LYS A 246 17.52 19.73 12.03
CA LYS A 246 18.42 18.58 12.16
C LYS A 246 18.63 18.13 13.60
N ALA A 247 18.90 19.06 14.52
CA ALA A 247 19.22 18.73 15.91
C ALA A 247 18.03 18.08 16.64
N GLU A 248 16.82 18.59 16.39
CA GLU A 248 15.57 18.06 16.95
C GLU A 248 15.29 16.66 16.40
N ILE A 249 15.41 16.50 15.07
CA ILE A 249 15.21 15.22 14.39
C ILE A 249 16.21 14.16 14.86
N GLU A 250 17.51 14.48 14.94
CA GLU A 250 18.53 13.54 15.40
C GLU A 250 18.37 13.18 16.89
N ALA A 251 17.93 14.13 17.73
CA ALA A 251 17.61 13.88 19.12
C ALA A 251 16.42 12.92 19.26
N ALA A 252 15.34 13.13 18.51
CA ALA A 252 14.17 12.26 18.50
C ALA A 252 14.48 10.86 17.90
N MET A 253 15.31 10.81 16.84
CA MET A 253 15.81 9.57 16.28
C MET A 253 16.78 8.85 17.23
N GLY A 254 17.39 9.55 18.19
CA GLY A 254 18.39 9.00 19.10
C GLY A 254 19.67 8.57 18.39
N MET A 255 19.94 9.10 17.20
CA MET A 255 21.12 8.79 16.38
C MET A 255 21.39 9.92 15.39
N ALA A 256 22.66 10.06 14.99
CA ALA A 256 23.03 10.92 13.88
C ALA A 256 22.53 10.35 12.55
N LEU A 257 22.11 11.23 11.63
CA LEU A 257 21.67 10.86 10.29
C LEU A 257 22.66 11.38 9.25
N SER A 258 22.72 10.70 8.11
CA SER A 258 23.31 11.23 6.88
C SER A 258 22.31 12.15 6.20
N TRP A 259 22.74 13.36 5.87
CA TRP A 259 21.91 14.40 5.25
C TRP A 259 22.49 14.75 3.89
N GLU A 260 21.94 14.13 2.86
CA GLU A 260 22.46 14.19 1.50
C GLU A 260 21.50 15.03 0.66
N ARG A 261 21.79 16.32 0.51
CA ARG A 261 21.00 17.20 -0.37
C ARG A 261 21.10 16.75 -1.83
N LEU A 262 22.24 16.20 -2.25
CA LEU A 262 22.49 15.72 -3.61
C LEU A 262 22.19 16.79 -4.67
N ASP A 263 22.92 17.90 -4.67
CA ASP A 263 22.69 19.06 -5.55
C ASP A 263 22.77 18.74 -7.06
N ASN A 264 23.47 17.65 -7.41
CA ASN A 264 23.56 17.15 -8.77
C ASN A 264 22.37 16.26 -9.17
N LYS A 265 21.39 16.05 -8.30
CA LYS A 265 20.18 15.27 -8.53
C LYS A 265 18.95 16.06 -8.08
N LYS A 266 17.80 15.69 -8.63
CA LYS A 266 16.50 16.20 -8.17
C LYS A 266 16.19 15.77 -6.74
N SER A 267 16.50 14.51 -6.43
CA SER A 267 16.19 13.93 -5.12
C SER A 267 17.20 14.27 -4.04
N SER A 268 16.74 14.22 -2.80
CA SER A 268 17.54 14.36 -1.58
C SER A 268 17.29 13.16 -0.67
N LEU A 269 18.16 12.93 0.29
CA LEU A 269 18.09 11.77 1.18
C LEU A 269 18.48 12.13 2.61
N ILE A 270 17.67 11.67 3.57
CA ILE A 270 17.98 11.70 5.00
C ILE A 270 17.98 10.26 5.49
N CYS A 271 19.15 9.68 5.78
CA CYS A 271 19.25 8.23 6.00
C CYS A 271 20.22 7.80 7.10
N THR A 272 20.12 6.52 7.46
CA THR A 272 21.08 5.79 8.30
C THR A 272 21.36 4.41 7.69
N TYR A 273 22.28 3.66 8.29
CA TYR A 273 22.74 2.37 7.77
C TYR A 273 22.76 1.28 8.83
N ILE A 274 22.26 0.09 8.46
CA ILE A 274 22.42 -1.15 9.21
C ILE A 274 23.53 -1.96 8.54
N LYS A 275 24.56 -2.35 9.28
CA LYS A 275 25.65 -3.20 8.76
C LYS A 275 25.29 -4.68 8.85
N GLY A 276 25.97 -5.49 8.04
CA GLY A 276 25.93 -6.95 8.12
C GLY A 276 25.09 -7.62 7.04
N LEU A 277 24.62 -6.89 6.02
CA LEU A 277 23.95 -7.50 4.88
C LEU A 277 24.95 -8.35 4.08
N ASP A 278 24.65 -9.61 3.85
CA ASP A 278 25.42 -10.47 2.95
C ASP A 278 24.51 -11.47 2.24
N PHE A 279 24.43 -11.38 0.92
CA PHE A 279 23.64 -12.32 0.11
C PHE A 279 24.14 -13.77 0.16
N LYS A 280 25.40 -14.00 0.56
CA LYS A 280 25.99 -15.34 0.68
C LYS A 280 25.86 -15.93 2.09
N ASN A 281 25.60 -15.11 3.11
CA ASN A 281 25.39 -15.56 4.47
C ASN A 281 24.15 -14.88 5.06
N GLN A 282 23.07 -15.64 5.14
CA GLN A 282 21.74 -15.14 5.49
C GLN A 282 21.36 -15.40 6.96
N GLU A 283 22.28 -15.92 7.79
CA GLU A 283 21.98 -16.30 9.19
C GLU A 283 21.43 -15.14 10.03
N ASN A 284 21.82 -13.90 9.72
CA ASN A 284 21.41 -12.70 10.44
C ASN A 284 20.22 -11.97 9.80
N TYR A 285 19.63 -12.48 8.72
CA TYR A 285 18.53 -11.82 8.01
C TYR A 285 17.36 -11.44 8.93
N PRO A 286 16.85 -12.32 9.82
CA PRO A 286 15.77 -11.96 10.72
C PRO A 286 16.09 -10.75 11.60
N GLU A 287 17.34 -10.62 12.07
CA GLU A 287 17.79 -9.47 12.85
C GLU A 287 17.82 -8.18 12.01
N LEU A 288 18.39 -8.26 10.80
CA LEU A 288 18.47 -7.12 9.87
C LEU A 288 17.10 -6.61 9.46
N MET A 289 16.18 -7.53 9.16
CA MET A 289 14.80 -7.21 8.76
C MET A 289 14.04 -6.55 9.92
N ASN A 290 14.13 -7.10 11.14
CA ASN A 290 13.53 -6.49 12.32
C ASN A 290 14.06 -5.08 12.60
N LYS A 291 15.39 -4.89 12.56
CA LYS A 291 16.02 -3.57 12.71
C LYS A 291 15.56 -2.60 11.63
N SER A 292 15.40 -3.06 10.39
CA SER A 292 14.92 -2.24 9.28
C SER A 292 13.48 -1.79 9.52
N ILE A 293 12.59 -2.71 9.94
CA ILE A 293 11.19 -2.39 10.29
C ILE A 293 11.13 -1.37 11.43
N ASP A 294 11.91 -1.57 12.51
CA ASP A 294 11.95 -0.65 13.65
C ASP A 294 12.40 0.76 13.25
N LEU A 295 13.44 0.84 12.41
CA LEU A 295 13.93 2.12 11.89
C LEU A 295 12.90 2.81 11.00
N VAL A 296 12.21 2.07 10.12
CA VAL A 296 11.15 2.62 9.27
C VAL A 296 10.03 3.20 10.10
N VAL A 297 9.52 2.45 11.09
CA VAL A 297 8.45 2.92 11.97
C VAL A 297 8.89 4.18 12.73
N LYS A 298 10.06 4.13 13.37
CA LYS A 298 10.59 5.27 14.12
C LYS A 298 10.79 6.50 13.22
N MET A 299 11.36 6.31 12.04
CA MET A 299 11.61 7.39 11.09
C MET A 299 10.31 7.98 10.56
N ARG A 300 9.31 7.16 10.25
CA ARG A 300 7.99 7.64 9.84
C ARG A 300 7.36 8.48 10.93
N ASP A 301 7.39 8.02 12.17
CA ASP A 301 6.75 8.70 13.30
C ASP A 301 7.43 10.03 13.62
N VAL A 302 8.78 10.06 13.64
CA VAL A 302 9.55 11.28 13.92
C VAL A 302 9.48 12.28 12.76
N LEU A 303 9.52 11.82 11.51
CA LEU A 303 9.59 12.73 10.36
C LEU A 303 8.21 13.21 9.87
N LYS A 304 7.11 12.60 10.33
CA LYS A 304 5.74 12.89 9.86
C LYS A 304 5.41 14.39 9.88
N GLU A 305 5.67 15.06 11.01
CA GLU A 305 5.34 16.48 11.16
C GLU A 305 6.12 17.38 10.19
N TYR A 306 7.36 17.01 9.86
CA TYR A 306 8.20 17.79 8.95
C TYR A 306 7.89 17.52 7.49
N VAL A 307 7.47 16.30 7.17
CA VAL A 307 7.02 15.90 5.82
C VAL A 307 5.71 16.61 5.47
N LEU A 308 4.80 16.73 6.43
CA LEU A 308 3.46 17.31 6.22
C LEU A 308 3.40 18.83 6.47
N ALA A 309 4.48 19.47 6.90
CA ALA A 309 4.50 20.92 7.13
C ALA A 309 4.24 21.71 5.84
N GLU A 310 3.42 22.75 5.89
CA GLU A 310 3.26 23.69 4.77
C GLU A 310 4.54 24.55 4.64
N LEU A 311 5.04 24.69 3.41
CA LEU A 311 6.23 25.47 3.05
C LEU A 311 5.85 26.59 2.09
#